data_AF-A0A445DRD2-F1
#
_entry.id   AF-A0A445DRD2-F1
#
_cell.length_a   1.000
_cell.length_b   1.000
_cell.length_c   1.000
_cell.angle_alpha   90.00
_cell.angle_beta   90.00
_cell.angle_gamma   90.00
#
_symmetry.space_group_name_H-M   'P 1'
#
loop_
_entity.id
_entity.type
_entity.pdbx_description
1 polymer ?
#
loop_
_entity_poly.entity_id
_entity_poly.type
_entity_poly.pdbx_seq_one_letter_code
_entity_poly.pdbx_strand_id
1 'polypeptide(L)'
;MASEESFVVLVHHRGSIKRKTRSGVKFTDKDPLSIFMMPTTSYDDLVSYVLRKLGLEGVKRVKKFFYRIPISVLHEIVKYDCFTIGSDEDLQVLFHYRR
;
A
#
# COMPACT_ATOMS: atom_id res chain seq x y z
N MET A 1 23.99 -6.12 -5.99
CA MET A 1 23.59 -4.79 -5.49
C MET A 1 22.07 -4.71 -5.60
N ALA A 2 21.36 -4.63 -4.47
CA ALA A 2 19.92 -4.36 -4.49
C ALA A 2 19.77 -2.87 -4.79
N SER A 3 19.07 -2.52 -5.86
CA SER A 3 18.84 -1.11 -6.20
C SER A 3 18.10 -0.44 -5.05
N GLU A 4 18.65 0.67 -4.55
CA GLU A 4 18.02 1.59 -3.58
C GLU A 4 16.86 2.38 -4.22
N GLU A 5 16.10 1.75 -5.12
CA GLU A 5 15.03 2.42 -5.82
C GLU A 5 13.84 2.55 -4.88
N SER A 6 13.77 3.71 -4.23
CA SER A 6 12.56 4.17 -3.58
C SER A 6 11.42 4.26 -4.59
N PHE A 7 10.18 4.08 -4.12
CA PHE A 7 9.03 4.23 -4.99
C PHE A 7 7.87 4.95 -4.33
N VAL A 8 7.04 5.55 -5.18
CA VAL A 8 5.81 6.20 -4.75
C VAL A 8 4.72 5.16 -4.55
N VAL A 9 4.02 5.27 -3.42
CA VAL A 9 2.80 4.52 -3.08
C VAL A 9 1.65 5.49 -2.87
N LEU A 10 0.48 5.11 -3.37
CA LEU A 10 -0.77 5.80 -3.10
C LEU A 10 -1.46 5.18 -1.89
N VAL A 11 -1.68 5.99 -0.86
CA VAL A 11 -2.37 5.62 0.38
C VAL A 11 -3.76 6.22 0.36
N HIS A 12 -4.76 5.35 0.41
CA HIS A 12 -6.17 5.72 0.43
C HIS A 12 -6.68 5.75 1.87
N HIS A 13 -6.94 6.94 2.43
CA HIS A 13 -7.38 7.09 3.81
C HIS A 13 -8.91 7.07 3.89
N ARG A 14 -9.47 6.14 4.68
CA ARG A 14 -10.94 5.90 4.78
C ARG A 14 -11.59 5.53 3.45
N GLY A 15 -10.82 5.07 2.47
CA GLY A 15 -11.33 4.54 1.22
C GLY A 15 -12.10 3.25 1.41
N SER A 16 -13.05 2.97 0.51
CA SER A 16 -13.69 1.64 0.45
C SER A 16 -12.93 0.72 -0.49
N ILE A 17 -12.83 -0.55 -0.10
CA ILE A 17 -12.23 -1.62 -0.90
C ILE A 17 -13.36 -2.37 -1.59
N LYS A 18 -13.53 -2.13 -2.90
CA LYS A 18 -14.46 -2.91 -3.72
C LYS A 18 -13.80 -4.21 -4.16
N ARG A 19 -14.37 -5.33 -3.73
CA ARG A 19 -14.00 -6.68 -4.18
C ARG A 19 -14.90 -7.11 -5.35
N LYS A 20 -14.54 -8.20 -6.04
CA LYS A 20 -15.28 -8.76 -7.20
C LYS A 20 -15.41 -7.79 -8.38
N THR A 21 -14.43 -6.92 -8.56
CA THR A 21 -14.36 -6.05 -9.75
C THR A 21 -13.78 -6.81 -10.95
N ARG A 22 -13.84 -6.23 -12.16
CA ARG A 22 -13.18 -6.82 -13.35
C ARG A 22 -11.70 -7.15 -13.07
N SER A 23 -11.00 -6.30 -12.31
CA SER A 23 -9.62 -6.48 -11.87
C SER A 23 -9.47 -7.16 -10.51
N GLY A 24 -10.52 -7.77 -9.95
CA GLY A 24 -10.52 -8.37 -8.61
C GLY A 24 -10.81 -7.35 -7.52
N VAL A 25 -9.86 -6.46 -7.23
CA VAL A 25 -9.96 -5.43 -6.17
C VAL A 25 -9.76 -4.01 -6.73
N LYS A 26 -10.51 -3.03 -6.18
CA LYS A 26 -10.33 -1.60 -6.43
C LYS A 26 -10.47 -0.77 -5.14
N PHE A 27 -9.53 0.13 -4.88
CA PHE A 27 -9.65 1.18 -3.86
C PHE A 27 -10.34 2.40 -4.47
N THR A 28 -11.21 3.06 -3.70
CA THR A 28 -12.18 4.04 -4.24
C THR A 28 -12.10 5.43 -3.62
N ASP A 29 -11.04 5.70 -2.86
CA ASP A 29 -10.79 7.04 -2.35
C ASP A 29 -10.42 7.98 -3.52
N LYS A 30 -11.03 9.16 -3.51
CA LYS A 30 -10.90 10.17 -4.55
C LYS A 30 -9.64 11.03 -4.39
N ASP A 31 -9.08 11.08 -3.18
CA ASP A 31 -7.93 11.92 -2.85
C ASP A 31 -6.84 11.11 -2.12
N PRO A 32 -6.19 10.16 -2.82
CA PRO A 32 -5.12 9.37 -2.22
C PRO A 32 -3.87 10.22 -1.97
N LEU A 33 -3.22 9.95 -0.84
CA LEU A 33 -1.94 10.55 -0.50
C LEU A 33 -0.80 9.80 -1.19
N SER A 34 0.14 10.52 -1.79
CA SER A 34 1.40 9.94 -2.25
C SER A 34 2.45 9.95 -1.13
N ILE A 35 3.05 8.79 -0.87
CA ILE A 35 4.22 8.66 0.01
C ILE A 35 5.39 8.04 -0.77
N PHE A 36 6.61 8.48 -0.45
CA PHE A 36 7.82 7.79 -0.90
C PHE A 36 8.17 6.70 0.11
N MET A 37 8.36 5.49 -0.40
CA MET A 37 8.79 4.33 0.39
C MET A 37 10.17 3.89 -0.06
N MET A 38 11.07 3.71 0.89
CA MET A 38 12.41 3.16 0.69
C MET A 38 12.42 1.68 1.13
N PRO A 39 13.27 0.81 0.55
CA PRO A 39 13.37 -0.59 0.98
C PRO A 39 13.65 -0.77 2.48
N THR A 40 14.26 0.25 3.11
CA THR A 40 14.56 0.32 4.54
C THR A 40 13.43 0.91 5.40
N THR A 41 12.32 1.33 4.80
CA THR A 41 11.15 1.84 5.54
C THR A 41 10.56 0.70 6.37
N SER A 42 10.46 0.90 7.68
CA SER A 42 9.75 -0.02 8.58
C SER A 42 8.24 0.23 8.56
N TYR A 43 7.49 -0.68 9.16
CA TYR A 43 6.06 -0.56 9.40
C TYR A 43 5.74 0.66 10.26
N ASP A 44 6.52 0.90 11.32
CA ASP A 44 6.33 2.05 12.20
C ASP A 44 6.66 3.38 11.50
N ASP A 45 7.67 3.39 10.62
CA ASP A 45 7.94 4.53 9.74
C ASP A 45 6.76 4.79 8.81
N LEU A 46 6.20 3.75 8.18
CA LEU A 46 5.02 3.87 7.32
C LEU A 46 3.82 4.46 8.09
N VAL A 47 3.54 3.96 9.30
CA VAL A 47 2.48 4.48 10.17
C VAL A 47 2.71 5.97 10.43
N SER A 48 3.93 6.33 10.83
CA SER A 48 4.31 7.71 11.16
C SER A 48 4.21 8.64 9.94
N TYR A 49 4.70 8.21 8.78
CA TYR A 49 4.61 8.98 7.54
C TYR A 49 3.17 9.26 7.12
N VAL A 50 2.30 8.25 7.18
CA VAL A 50 0.88 8.39 6.83
C VAL A 50 0.16 9.32 7.80
N LEU A 51 0.35 9.15 9.11
CA LEU A 51 -0.28 10.00 10.12
C LEU A 51 0.21 11.45 10.00
N ARG A 52 1.52 11.66 9.82
CA ARG A 52 2.10 13.00 9.64
C ARG A 52 1.58 13.68 8.38
N LYS A 53 1.52 12.97 7.25
CA LYS A 53 0.96 13.52 5.98
C LYS A 53 -0.53 13.85 6.10
N LEU A 54 -1.28 13.13 6.91
CA LEU A 54 -2.69 13.41 7.20
C LEU A 54 -2.91 14.50 8.26
N GLY A 55 -1.87 14.97 8.95
CA GLY A 55 -2.00 15.86 10.11
C GLY A 55 -2.66 15.20 11.32
N LEU A 56 -2.51 13.89 11.47
CA LEU A 56 -3.16 13.06 12.50
C LEU A 56 -2.17 12.40 13.47
N GLU A 57 -0.89 12.80 13.42
CA GLU A 57 0.15 12.35 14.33
C GLU A 57 -0.24 12.65 15.79
N GLY A 58 -0.14 11.65 16.66
CA GLY A 58 -0.58 11.75 18.07
C GLY A 58 -2.09 11.78 18.31
N VAL A 59 -2.92 12.08 17.29
CA VAL A 59 -4.38 12.17 17.41
C VAL A 59 -5.07 10.84 17.11
N LYS A 60 -4.57 10.11 16.11
CA LYS A 60 -5.13 8.82 15.70
C LYS A 60 -4.07 7.73 15.68
N ARG A 61 -4.55 6.49 15.73
CA ARG A 61 -3.77 5.29 15.51
C ARG A 61 -4.21 4.62 14.22
N VAL A 62 -3.26 4.16 13.43
CA VAL A 62 -3.56 3.31 12.28
C VAL A 62 -3.96 1.93 12.80
N LYS A 63 -5.17 1.48 12.44
CA LYS A 63 -5.66 0.15 12.86
C LYS A 63 -5.09 -0.97 11.99
N LYS A 64 -5.04 -0.74 10.68
CA LYS A 64 -4.62 -1.74 9.70
C LYS A 64 -4.31 -1.07 8.38
N PHE A 65 -3.27 -1.54 7.70
CA PHE A 65 -3.02 -1.24 6.31
C PHE A 65 -3.51 -2.39 5.42
N PHE A 66 -4.04 -2.02 4.27
CA PHE A 66 -4.38 -2.94 3.20
C PHE A 66 -3.57 -2.54 1.97
N TYR A 67 -3.00 -3.53 1.30
CA TYR A 67 -2.30 -3.32 0.04
C TYR A 67 -2.88 -4.20 -1.05
N ARG A 68 -2.64 -3.77 -2.29
CA ARG A 68 -3.13 -4.45 -3.50
C ARG A 68 -1.94 -4.97 -4.29
N ILE A 69 -1.90 -6.28 -4.52
CA ILE A 69 -0.85 -6.94 -5.31
C ILE A 69 -1.49 -7.63 -6.51
N PRO A 70 -0.88 -7.60 -7.71
CA PRO A 70 -1.37 -8.39 -8.82
C PRO A 70 -1.07 -9.88 -8.61
N ILE A 71 -2.08 -10.71 -8.83
CA ILE A 71 -2.04 -12.16 -8.60
C ILE A 71 -2.03 -12.95 -9.90
N SER A 72 -2.60 -12.41 -10.98
CA SER A 72 -2.58 -13.04 -12.29
C SER A 72 -2.81 -12.03 -13.40
N VAL A 73 -2.28 -12.35 -14.58
CA VAL A 73 -2.55 -11.62 -15.82
C VAL A 73 -3.28 -12.57 -16.74
N LEU A 74 -4.52 -12.23 -17.12
CA LEU A 74 -5.32 -13.00 -18.05
C LEU A 74 -5.62 -12.13 -19.26
N HIS A 75 -5.03 -12.48 -20.41
CA HIS A 75 -5.05 -11.64 -21.61
C HIS A 75 -4.56 -10.21 -21.28
N GLU A 76 -5.41 -9.20 -21.45
CA GLU A 76 -5.11 -7.79 -21.14
C GLU A 76 -5.53 -7.35 -19.73
N ILE A 77 -6.11 -8.25 -18.93
CA ILE A 77 -6.64 -7.91 -17.61
C ILE A 77 -5.69 -8.42 -16.53
N VAL A 78 -5.11 -7.49 -15.78
CA VAL A 78 -4.41 -7.79 -14.54
C VAL A 78 -5.43 -7.94 -13.41
N LYS A 79 -5.44 -9.11 -12.77
CA LYS A 79 -6.20 -9.41 -11.56
C LYS A 79 -5.35 -9.10 -10.34
N TYR A 80 -5.99 -8.48 -9.37
CA TYR A 80 -5.36 -8.09 -8.12
C TYR A 80 -6.16 -8.61 -6.95
N ASP A 81 -5.44 -8.93 -5.89
CA ASP A 81 -6.01 -9.23 -4.58
C ASP A 81 -5.55 -8.21 -3.54
N CYS A 82 -6.18 -8.27 -2.37
CA CYS A 82 -5.96 -7.38 -1.26
C CYS A 82 -5.44 -8.15 -0.06
N PHE A 83 -4.27 -7.75 0.42
CA PHE A 83 -3.62 -8.32 1.59
C PHE A 83 -3.47 -7.25 2.67
N THR A 84 -3.11 -7.69 3.86
CA THR A 84 -2.92 -6.81 5.01
C THR A 84 -1.44 -6.69 5.32
N ILE A 85 -1.01 -5.49 5.70
CA ILE A 85 0.33 -5.26 6.24
C ILE A 85 0.20 -5.22 7.75
N GLY A 86 0.84 -6.16 8.43
CA GLY A 86 0.92 -6.23 9.89
C GLY A 86 2.34 -6.18 10.43
N SER A 87 3.36 -6.35 9.58
CA SER A 87 4.77 -6.35 9.98
C SER A 87 5.69 -5.81 8.89
N ASP A 88 6.99 -5.72 9.21
CA ASP A 88 8.04 -5.36 8.26
C ASP A 88 8.17 -6.41 7.15
N GLU A 89 7.97 -7.70 7.44
CA GLU A 89 8.03 -8.76 6.42
C GLU A 89 6.92 -8.59 5.38
N ASP A 90 5.69 -8.28 5.81
CA ASP A 90 4.59 -7.97 4.91
C ASP A 90 4.89 -6.74 4.04
N LEU A 91 5.60 -5.76 4.60
CA LEU A 91 6.02 -4.56 3.90
C LEU A 91 7.10 -4.86 2.85
N GLN A 92 8.04 -5.76 3.15
CA GLN A 92 9.09 -6.19 2.21
C GLN A 92 8.52 -6.88 0.97
N VAL A 93 7.38 -7.59 1.08
CA VAL A 93 6.69 -8.18 -0.08
C VAL A 93 6.35 -7.13 -1.14
N LEU A 94 6.03 -5.89 -0.75
CA LEU A 94 5.76 -4.80 -1.70
C LEU A 94 7.00 -4.42 -2.53
N PHE A 95 8.19 -4.47 -1.92
CA PHE A 95 9.43 -4.18 -2.63
C PHE A 95 9.81 -5.31 -3.57
N HIS A 96 9.60 -6.56 -3.17
CA HIS A 96 9.89 -7.71 -4.02
C HIS A 96 9.02 -7.78 -5.27
N TYR A 97 7.73 -7.46 -5.16
CA TYR A 97 6.84 -7.55 -6.31
C TYR A 97 7.12 -6.48 -7.38
N ARG A 98 7.76 -5.37 -7.00
CA ARG A 98 8.02 -4.25 -7.91
C ARG A 98 9.30 -4.44 -8.74
N ARG A 99 10.14 -5.42 -8.40
CA ARG A 99 11.41 -5.75 -9.06
C ARG A 99 11.22 -6.82 -10.11
#